data_AF-A0A0A1E6M9-F1
#
_entry.id   AF-A0A0A1E6M9-F1
#
_cell.length_a   1.000
_cell.length_b   1.000
_cell.length_c   1.000
_cell.angle_alpha   90.00
_cell.angle_beta   90.00
_cell.angle_gamma   90.00
#
_symmetry.space_group_name_H-M   'P 1'
#
loop_
_entity.id
_entity.type
_entity.pdbx_description
1 polymer ?
#
loop_
_entity_poly.entity_id
_entity_poly.type
_entity_poly.pdbx_seq_one_letter_code
_entity_poly.pdbx_strand_id
1 'polypeptide(L)'
;FWGATVITNLLSTIPYMGNMIVQWIWGGFSINNATLNRFYSMHFILPFLILFMVIIHLYFLHTTGSSNPLGLNSNLFKIYFHPYFTLKDMFGFMTSIMLFMIINLEYPYIFSDPDNFTPANPMITPIHIQPEWYFLFAYGILRS
;
A
#
# COMPACT_ATOMS: atom_id res chain seq x y z
N PHE A 1 5.46 13.31 7.84
CA PHE A 1 4.94 14.68 7.70
C PHE A 1 5.10 15.18 6.26
N TRP A 2 6.33 15.37 5.77
CA TRP A 2 6.60 15.93 4.45
C TRP A 2 6.01 15.12 3.28
N GLY A 3 6.07 13.79 3.34
CA GLY A 3 5.40 12.93 2.35
C GLY A 3 3.89 13.19 2.27
N ALA A 4 3.22 13.30 3.42
CA ALA A 4 1.80 13.66 3.47
C ALA A 4 1.57 15.06 2.89
N THR A 5 2.45 16.04 3.16
CA THR A 5 2.35 17.40 2.60
C THR A 5 2.38 17.37 1.09
N VAL A 6 3.39 16.70 0.51
CA VAL A 6 3.59 16.65 -0.95
C VAL A 6 2.45 15.87 -1.63
N ILE A 7 2.12 14.68 -1.14
CA ILE A 7 1.13 13.80 -1.77
C ILE A 7 -0.26 14.42 -1.77
N THR A 8 -0.71 14.94 -0.62
CA THR A 8 -2.04 15.56 -0.56
C THR A 8 -2.12 16.86 -1.36
N ASN A 9 -1.03 17.62 -1.43
CA ASN A 9 -0.96 18.82 -2.27
C ASN A 9 -1.09 18.53 -3.76
N LEU A 10 -0.88 17.31 -4.24
CA LEU A 10 -1.15 16.98 -5.65
C LEU A 10 -2.60 17.26 -6.04
N LEU A 11 -3.55 17.16 -5.10
CA LEU A 11 -4.96 17.47 -5.34
C LEU A 11 -5.22 18.96 -5.57
N SER A 12 -4.30 19.85 -5.19
CA SER A 12 -4.41 21.28 -5.48
C SER A 12 -4.43 21.58 -7.00
N THR A 13 -3.92 20.66 -7.81
CA THR A 13 -3.90 20.77 -9.28
C THR A 13 -5.28 20.63 -9.93
N ILE A 14 -6.30 20.15 -9.19
CA ILE A 14 -7.67 20.05 -9.70
C ILE A 14 -8.24 21.46 -9.92
N PRO A 15 -8.68 21.82 -11.14
CA PRO A 15 -9.21 23.15 -11.43
C PRO A 15 -10.40 23.50 -10.54
N TYR A 16 -10.49 24.77 -10.14
CA TYR A 16 -11.54 25.38 -9.30
C TYR A 16 -11.64 24.88 -7.86
N MET A 17 -11.48 23.58 -7.61
CA MET A 17 -11.77 22.95 -6.31
C MET A 17 -10.54 22.44 -5.57
N GLY A 18 -9.37 22.37 -6.21
CA GLY A 18 -8.18 21.71 -5.66
C GLY A 18 -7.77 22.21 -4.27
N ASN A 19 -7.60 23.52 -4.11
CA ASN A 19 -7.20 24.10 -2.81
C ASN A 19 -8.23 23.84 -1.70
N MET A 20 -9.52 23.88 -2.04
CA MET A 20 -10.60 23.57 -1.08
C MET A 20 -10.53 22.10 -0.65
N ILE A 21 -10.30 21.18 -1.59
CA ILE A 21 -10.18 19.75 -1.31
C ILE A 21 -8.96 19.48 -0.40
N VAL A 22 -7.82 20.10 -0.68
CA VAL A 22 -6.61 19.95 0.15
C VAL A 22 -6.86 20.41 1.58
N GLN A 23 -7.39 21.62 1.77
CA GLN A 23 -7.70 22.14 3.11
C GLN A 23 -8.77 21.31 3.82
N TRP A 24 -9.76 20.79 3.08
CA TRP A 24 -10.77 19.91 3.62
C TRP A 24 -10.18 18.57 4.09
N ILE A 25 -9.26 17.97 3.33
CA ILE A 25 -8.53 16.77 3.76
C ILE A 25 -7.70 17.10 4.99
N TRP A 26 -7.05 18.25 5.01
CA TRP A 26 -6.23 18.65 6.14
C TRP A 26 -7.04 19.02 7.40
N GLY A 27 -8.30 19.42 7.25
CA GLY A 27 -9.05 20.02 8.35
C GLY A 27 -8.39 21.29 8.89
N GLY A 28 -7.70 22.03 8.01
CA GLY A 28 -6.89 23.21 8.35
C GLY A 28 -6.05 23.70 7.17
N PHE A 29 -5.19 24.69 7.42
CA PHE A 29 -4.31 25.29 6.40
C PHE A 29 -3.02 24.53 6.14
N SER A 30 -2.67 23.60 7.03
CA SER A 30 -1.48 22.76 6.93
C SER A 30 -1.72 21.44 7.66
N ILE A 31 -0.81 20.48 7.47
CA ILE A 31 -0.83 19.21 8.19
C ILE A 31 -0.60 19.47 9.68
N ASN A 32 -1.54 18.99 10.51
CA ASN A 32 -1.58 19.22 11.94
C ASN A 32 -2.24 18.03 12.68
N ASN A 33 -2.61 18.21 13.95
CA ASN A 33 -3.25 17.15 14.74
C ASN A 33 -4.58 16.65 14.14
N ALA A 34 -5.38 17.52 13.53
CA ALA A 34 -6.63 17.12 12.88
C ALA A 34 -6.38 16.16 11.72
N THR A 35 -5.32 16.39 10.93
CA THR A 35 -4.90 15.45 9.87
C THR A 35 -4.49 14.10 10.41
N LEU A 36 -3.65 14.08 11.45
CA LEU A 36 -3.10 12.85 11.98
C LEU A 36 -4.20 11.94 12.55
N ASN A 37 -5.12 12.52 13.33
CA ASN A 37 -6.25 11.77 13.90
C ASN A 37 -7.16 11.19 12.82
N ARG A 38 -7.46 11.96 11.77
CA ARG A 38 -8.27 11.46 10.64
C ARG A 38 -7.53 10.39 9.85
N PHE A 39 -6.24 10.58 9.58
CA PHE A 39 -5.43 9.60 8.87
C PHE A 39 -5.35 8.29 9.65
N TYR A 40 -5.23 8.35 10.97
CA TYR A 40 -5.29 7.16 11.82
C TYR A 40 -6.65 6.45 11.71
N SER A 41 -7.77 7.17 11.85
CA SER A 41 -9.11 6.57 11.71
C SER A 41 -9.34 5.97 10.32
N MET A 42 -8.88 6.64 9.26
CA MET A 42 -8.96 6.13 7.89
C MET A 42 -8.06 4.91 7.69
N HIS A 43 -6.82 4.96 8.17
CA HIS A 43 -5.88 3.84 8.11
C HIS A 43 -6.42 2.61 8.86
N PHE A 44 -7.17 2.81 9.94
CA PHE A 44 -7.80 1.72 10.68
C PHE A 44 -8.95 1.07 9.89
N ILE A 45 -9.82 1.85 9.24
CA ILE A 45 -11.00 1.30 8.53
C ILE A 45 -10.66 0.71 7.16
N LEU A 46 -9.66 1.27 6.46
CA LEU A 46 -9.31 0.86 5.09
C LEU A 46 -8.94 -0.63 4.94
N PRO A 47 -8.18 -1.27 5.85
CA PRO A 47 -7.90 -2.71 5.79
C PRO A 47 -9.17 -3.57 5.78
N PHE A 48 -10.22 -3.18 6.51
CA PHE A 48 -11.50 -3.91 6.49
C PHE A 48 -12.24 -3.73 5.17
N LEU A 49 -12.16 -2.54 4.57
CA LEU A 49 -12.69 -2.31 3.24
C LEU A 49 -11.94 -3.16 2.19
N ILE A 50 -10.62 -3.26 2.30
CA ILE A 50 -9.81 -4.13 1.43
C ILE A 50 -10.21 -5.60 1.61
N LEU A 51 -10.41 -6.07 2.84
CA LEU A 51 -10.88 -7.43 3.10
C LEU A 51 -12.22 -7.71 2.40
N PHE A 52 -13.17 -6.77 2.47
CA PHE A 52 -14.44 -6.91 1.75
C PHE A 52 -14.24 -6.98 0.23
N MET A 53 -13.36 -6.14 -0.32
CA MET A 53 -13.01 -6.20 -1.75
C MET A 53 -12.32 -7.51 -2.14
N VAL A 54 -11.52 -8.12 -1.26
CA VAL A 54 -10.91 -9.44 -1.49
C VAL A 54 -11.99 -10.53 -1.59
N ILE A 55 -13.04 -10.49 -0.77
CA ILE A 55 -14.16 -11.44 -0.86
C ILE A 55 -14.88 -11.30 -2.20
N ILE A 56 -15.17 -10.07 -2.63
CA ILE A 56 -15.79 -9.81 -3.94
C ILE A 56 -14.88 -10.30 -5.08
N HIS A 57 -13.58 -10.02 -4.98
CA HIS A 57 -12.59 -10.48 -5.95
C HIS A 57 -12.58 -12.00 -6.07
N LEU A 58 -12.55 -12.73 -4.95
CA LEU A 58 -12.60 -14.19 -4.93
C LEU A 58 -13.93 -14.73 -5.44
N TYR A 59 -15.06 -14.08 -5.14
CA TYR A 59 -16.35 -14.48 -5.69
C TYR A 59 -16.32 -14.50 -7.22
N PHE A 60 -15.85 -13.42 -7.86
CA PHE A 60 -15.73 -13.37 -9.31
C PHE A 60 -14.72 -14.38 -9.86
N LEU A 61 -13.57 -14.55 -9.19
CA LEU A 61 -12.59 -15.57 -9.58
C LEU A 61 -13.20 -16.97 -9.56
N HIS A 62 -14.05 -17.29 -8.57
CA HIS A 62 -14.72 -18.58 -8.48
C HIS A 62 -15.78 -18.81 -9.58
N THR A 63 -16.33 -17.75 -10.19
CA THR A 63 -17.26 -17.90 -11.32
C THR A 63 -16.59 -18.42 -12.58
N THR A 64 -15.36 -18.00 -12.87
CA THR A 64 -14.60 -18.42 -14.06
C THR A 64 -13.61 -19.54 -13.77
N GLY A 65 -13.12 -19.63 -12.54
CA GLY A 65 -11.92 -20.39 -12.17
C GLY A 65 -10.63 -19.66 -12.55
N SER A 66 -9.50 -20.23 -12.14
CA SER A 66 -8.16 -19.73 -12.45
C SER A 66 -7.77 -20.00 -13.90
N SER A 67 -6.98 -19.08 -14.48
CA SER A 67 -6.26 -19.32 -15.72
C SER A 67 -5.05 -20.24 -15.48
N ASN A 68 -4.38 -20.64 -16.55
CA ASN A 68 -3.15 -21.43 -16.49
C ASN A 68 -2.07 -20.81 -17.38
N PRO A 69 -0.79 -21.19 -17.22
CA PRO A 69 0.33 -20.60 -17.96
C PRO A 69 0.22 -20.72 -19.48
N LEU A 70 -0.52 -21.70 -20.00
CA LEU A 70 -0.73 -21.87 -21.44
C LEU A 70 -1.86 -20.97 -21.99
N GLY A 71 -2.66 -20.35 -21.12
CA GLY A 71 -3.79 -19.52 -21.51
C GLY A 71 -4.95 -20.30 -22.16
N LEU A 72 -4.90 -21.64 -22.16
CA LEU A 72 -5.91 -22.51 -22.77
C LEU A 72 -6.99 -22.89 -21.76
N ASN A 73 -8.11 -23.46 -22.22
CA ASN A 73 -9.14 -23.95 -21.32
C ASN A 73 -8.66 -25.19 -20.54
N SER A 74 -8.63 -25.11 -19.20
CA SER A 74 -8.18 -26.18 -18.30
C SER A 74 -9.29 -27.11 -17.81
N ASN A 75 -10.55 -26.93 -18.23
CA ASN A 75 -11.70 -27.67 -17.67
C ASN A 75 -11.55 -29.19 -17.72
N LEU A 76 -10.88 -29.74 -18.72
CA LEU A 76 -10.68 -31.18 -18.88
C LEU A 76 -9.63 -31.77 -17.91
N PHE A 77 -8.77 -30.93 -17.33
CA PHE A 77 -7.61 -31.35 -16.52
C PHE A 77 -7.63 -30.74 -15.12
N LYS A 78 -8.81 -30.45 -14.58
CA LYS A 78 -8.95 -29.91 -13.23
C LYS A 78 -8.56 -30.96 -12.18
N ILE A 79 -7.81 -30.51 -11.19
CA ILE A 79 -7.51 -31.27 -9.97
C ILE A 79 -8.16 -30.59 -8.77
N TYR A 80 -8.46 -31.36 -7.73
CA TYR A 80 -8.97 -30.80 -6.48
C TYR A 80 -7.95 -29.86 -5.83
N PHE A 81 -8.45 -28.80 -5.19
CA PHE A 81 -7.59 -27.84 -4.51
C PHE A 81 -6.82 -28.47 -3.35
N HIS A 82 -7.51 -29.24 -2.51
CA HIS A 82 -6.90 -30.08 -1.49
C HIS A 82 -6.68 -31.50 -2.04
N PRO A 83 -5.51 -32.14 -1.85
CA PRO A 83 -4.36 -31.67 -1.06
C PRO A 83 -3.33 -30.84 -1.83
N TYR A 84 -3.43 -30.78 -3.16
CA TYR A 84 -2.35 -30.31 -4.03
C TYR A 84 -1.96 -28.85 -3.82
N PHE A 85 -2.91 -27.93 -4.02
CA PHE A 85 -2.64 -26.50 -3.84
C PHE A 85 -2.52 -26.12 -2.37
N THR A 86 -3.23 -26.79 -1.46
CA THR A 86 -3.05 -26.55 -0.01
C THR A 86 -1.61 -26.81 0.44
N LEU A 87 -0.97 -27.91 -0.02
CA LEU A 87 0.42 -28.21 0.34
C LEU A 87 1.40 -27.24 -0.34
N LYS A 88 1.15 -26.91 -1.60
CA LYS A 88 1.95 -25.93 -2.35
C LYS A 88 1.92 -24.55 -1.68
N ASP A 89 0.73 -24.09 -1.30
CA ASP A 89 0.54 -22.80 -0.65
C ASP A 89 1.17 -22.78 0.74
N MET A 90 1.01 -23.85 1.53
CA MET A 90 1.70 -23.99 2.82
C MET A 90 3.21 -23.86 2.70
N PHE A 91 3.82 -24.54 1.71
CA PHE A 91 5.25 -24.37 1.44
C PHE A 91 5.59 -22.91 1.09
N GLY A 92 4.81 -22.29 0.21
CA GLY A 92 4.96 -20.86 -0.13
C GLY A 92 4.90 -19.94 1.09
N PHE A 93 3.89 -20.12 1.95
CA PHE A 93 3.75 -19.38 3.20
C PHE A 93 4.97 -19.56 4.10
N MET A 94 5.47 -20.79 4.30
CA MET A 94 6.65 -21.03 5.11
C MET A 94 7.89 -20.30 4.56
N THR A 95 8.09 -20.30 3.24
CA THR A 95 9.21 -19.55 2.64
C THR A 95 9.05 -18.03 2.81
N SER A 96 7.84 -17.47 2.65
CA SER A 96 7.59 -16.05 2.85
C SER A 96 7.76 -15.61 4.31
N ILE A 97 7.30 -16.42 5.26
CA ILE A 97 7.45 -16.14 6.69
C ILE A 97 8.92 -16.20 7.08
N MET A 98 9.68 -17.18 6.57
CA MET A 98 11.13 -17.25 6.81
C MET A 98 11.83 -15.97 6.35
N LEU A 99 11.57 -15.50 5.13
CA LEU A 99 12.14 -14.25 4.61
C LEU A 99 11.71 -13.03 5.43
N PHE A 100 10.42 -12.94 5.78
CA PHE A 100 9.89 -11.87 6.61
C PHE A 100 10.57 -11.84 8.00
N MET A 101 10.79 -13.00 8.62
CA MET A 101 11.46 -13.11 9.91
C MET A 101 12.94 -12.70 9.81
N ILE A 102 13.65 -13.09 8.75
CA ILE A 102 15.05 -12.65 8.52
C ILE A 102 15.11 -11.13 8.44
N ILE A 103 14.21 -10.50 7.67
CA ILE A 103 14.15 -9.04 7.55
C ILE A 103 13.90 -8.41 8.93
N ASN A 104 12.91 -8.88 9.68
CA ASN A 104 12.58 -8.26 10.97
C ASN A 104 13.64 -8.48 12.06
N LEU A 105 14.30 -9.64 12.08
CA LEU A 105 15.22 -10.01 13.16
C LEU A 105 16.66 -9.56 12.88
N GLU A 106 17.13 -9.66 11.64
CA GLU A 106 18.52 -9.33 11.28
C GLU A 106 18.65 -7.92 10.68
N TYR A 107 17.67 -7.49 9.88
CA TYR A 107 17.74 -6.24 9.11
C TYR A 107 16.47 -5.38 9.21
N PRO A 108 15.96 -5.05 10.41
CA PRO A 108 14.63 -4.44 10.60
C PRO A 108 14.46 -3.09 9.88
N TYR A 109 15.56 -2.40 9.61
CA TYR A 109 15.56 -1.05 9.05
C TYR A 109 16.01 -0.99 7.59
N ILE A 110 16.24 -2.12 6.92
CA ILE A 110 16.75 -2.14 5.53
C ILE A 110 15.81 -1.44 4.53
N PHE A 111 14.51 -1.44 4.80
CA PHE A 111 13.49 -0.79 3.97
C PHE A 111 12.96 0.53 4.57
N SER A 112 13.58 1.03 5.65
CA SER A 112 13.18 2.28 6.30
C SER A 112 14.11 3.43 5.93
N ASP A 113 13.57 4.64 5.89
CA ASP A 113 14.35 5.86 5.70
C ASP A 113 14.80 6.41 7.07
N PRO A 114 16.11 6.70 7.29
CA PRO A 114 16.60 7.22 8.56
C PRO A 114 15.93 8.53 9.01
N ASP A 115 15.45 9.36 8.08
CA ASP A 115 14.82 10.64 8.41
C ASP A 115 13.53 10.45 9.22
N ASN A 116 12.85 9.30 9.08
CA ASN A 116 11.63 8.99 9.82
C ASN A 116 11.87 8.68 11.32
N PHE A 117 13.12 8.52 11.77
CA PHE A 117 13.45 8.43 13.20
C PHE A 117 13.54 9.79 13.88
N THR A 118 13.58 10.87 13.11
CA THR A 118 13.54 12.23 13.66
C THR A 118 12.09 12.71 13.76
N PRO A 119 11.69 13.39 14.86
CA PRO A 119 10.35 13.94 14.98
C PRO A 119 10.12 14.99 13.89
N ALA A 120 8.90 15.01 13.35
CA ALA A 120 8.55 15.91 12.27
C ALA A 120 8.72 17.39 12.69
N ASN A 121 9.45 18.15 11.88
CA ASN A 121 9.58 19.59 12.03
C ASN A 121 8.96 20.30 10.81
N PRO A 122 7.86 21.06 10.96
CA PRO A 122 7.22 21.75 9.84
C PRO A 122 8.06 22.89 9.26
N MET A 123 9.10 23.34 9.96
CA MET A 123 9.97 24.44 9.51
C MET A 123 11.23 23.96 8.76
N ILE A 124 11.54 22.66 8.81
CA ILE A 124 12.76 22.09 8.23
C ILE A 124 12.40 20.91 7.33
N THR A 125 12.58 21.09 6.02
CA THR A 125 12.50 20.00 5.04
C THR A 125 13.80 19.21 5.02
N PRO A 126 13.77 17.87 5.12
CA PRO A 126 14.94 17.05 4.86
C PRO A 126 15.52 17.29 3.48
N ILE A 127 16.83 17.06 3.33
CA ILE A 127 17.57 17.37 2.10
C ILE A 127 17.12 16.47 0.93
N HIS A 128 16.85 15.19 1.21
CA HIS A 128 16.47 14.20 0.21
C HIS A 128 15.12 13.56 0.56
N ILE A 129 14.04 14.33 0.48
CA ILE A 129 12.68 13.80 0.68
C ILE A 129 12.31 12.86 -0.48
N GLN A 130 11.94 11.64 -0.13
CA GLN A 130 11.45 10.60 -1.04
C GLN A 130 10.34 9.79 -0.35
N PRO A 131 9.43 9.16 -1.12
CA PRO A 131 8.48 8.21 -0.55
C PRO A 131 9.17 6.87 -0.27
N GLU A 132 8.44 5.95 0.38
CA GLU A 132 8.91 4.59 0.56
C GLU A 132 9.16 3.88 -0.78
N TRP A 133 10.04 2.87 -0.74
CA TRP A 133 10.60 2.21 -1.93
C TRP A 133 9.54 1.73 -2.94
N TYR A 134 8.39 1.25 -2.46
CA TYR A 134 7.31 0.73 -3.31
C TYR A 134 6.56 1.82 -4.09
N PHE A 135 6.80 3.11 -3.82
CA PHE A 135 6.27 4.25 -4.59
C PHE A 135 7.30 4.95 -5.47
N LEU A 136 8.59 4.58 -5.41
CA LEU A 136 9.65 5.28 -6.13
C LEU A 136 9.44 5.30 -7.64
N PHE A 137 8.86 4.24 -8.22
CA PHE A 137 8.57 4.20 -9.66
C PHE A 137 7.56 5.30 -10.07
N ALA A 138 6.48 5.47 -9.31
CA ALA A 138 5.45 6.47 -9.57
C ALA A 138 5.98 7.88 -9.29
N TYR A 139 6.81 8.04 -8.26
CA TYR A 139 7.50 9.29 -7.98
C TYR A 139 8.46 9.68 -9.10
N GLY A 140 9.16 8.71 -9.70
CA GLY A 140 10.00 8.93 -10.89
C GLY A 140 9.19 9.46 -12.07
N ILE A 141 8.02 8.88 -12.34
CA ILE A 141 7.08 9.34 -13.38
C ILE A 141 6.54 10.75 -13.07
N LEU A 142 6.26 11.05 -11.81
CA LEU A 142 5.75 12.38 -11.42
C LEU A 142 6.78 13.49 -11.63
N ARG A 143 8.08 13.18 -11.54
CA ARG A 143 9.18 14.14 -11.66
C ARG A 143 9.72 14.31 -13.09
N SER A 144 9.32 13.45 -14.03
CA SER A 144 9.72 13.53 -15.44
C SER A 144 8.89 14.54 -16.20
#